data_AF-A0A0G9MUT2-F1
#
_entry.id   AF-A0A0G9MUT2-F1
#
_cell.length_a   1.000
_cell.length_b   1.000
_cell.length_c   1.000
_cell.angle_alpha   90.00
_cell.angle_beta   90.00
_cell.angle_gamma   90.00
#
_symmetry.space_group_name_H-M   'P 1'
#
loop_
_entity.id
_entity.type
_entity.pdbx_description
1 polymer ?
#
loop_
_entity_poly.entity_id
_entity_poly.type
_entity_poly.pdbx_seq_one_letter_code
_entity_poly.pdbx_strand_id
1 'polypeptide(L)' 'MSGLIAARVGRHPGLAARLAERARKLAVAHAENALRTRRADPWRWRKARLLWPLIGGER' A
#
# COMPACT_ATOMS: atom_id res chain seq x y z
N MET A 1 -39.54 0.36 -3.20
CA MET A 1 -38.93 1.50 -3.92
C MET A 1 -37.44 1.49 -3.66
N SER A 2 -36.63 1.04 -4.61
CA SER A 2 -35.17 1.01 -4.45
C SER A 2 -34.60 2.35 -4.92
N GLY A 3 -34.08 3.15 -3.98
CA GLY A 3 -33.41 4.41 -4.30
C GLY A 3 -32.06 4.13 -4.96
N LEU A 4 -31.92 4.49 -6.23
CA LEU A 4 -30.65 4.46 -6.93
C LEU A 4 -29.73 5.54 -6.33
N ILE A 5 -28.65 5.13 -5.68
CA ILE A 5 -27.61 6.06 -5.22
C ILE A 5 -26.86 6.54 -6.46
N ALA A 6 -27.10 7.79 -6.86
CA ALA A 6 -26.36 8.44 -7.92
C ALA A 6 -24.93 8.77 -7.43
N ALA A 7 -23.97 7.90 -7.72
CA ALA A 7 -22.57 8.18 -7.47
C ALA A 7 -21.99 9.05 -8.60
N ARG A 8 -21.51 10.26 -8.28
CA ARG A 8 -20.77 11.09 -9.22
C ARG A 8 -19.31 10.65 -9.26
N VAL A 9 -18.82 10.23 -10.42
CA VAL A 9 -17.39 9.99 -10.63
C VAL A 9 -16.70 11.34 -10.78
N GLY A 10 -16.09 11.82 -9.70
CA GLY A 10 -15.26 13.02 -9.73
C GLY A 10 -13.99 12.75 -10.54
N ARG A 11 -13.54 13.73 -11.35
CA ARG A 11 -12.19 13.68 -11.90
C ARG A 11 -11.20 13.90 -10.77
N HIS A 12 -10.34 12.91 -10.55
CA HIS A 12 -9.28 12.98 -9.55
C HIS A 12 -7.94 13.18 -10.24
N PRO A 13 -7.56 14.44 -10.59
CA PRO A 13 -6.23 14.70 -11.11
C PRO A 13 -5.18 14.14 -10.14
N GLY A 14 -4.17 13.45 -10.67
CA GLY A 14 -3.14 12.81 -9.85
C GLY A 14 -3.55 11.51 -9.14
N LEU A 15 -4.72 10.91 -9.42
CA LEU A 15 -5.04 9.56 -8.92
C LEU A 15 -4.01 8.52 -9.39
N ALA A 16 -3.68 8.52 -10.68
CA ALA A 16 -2.68 7.61 -11.24
C ALA A 16 -1.32 7.77 -10.56
N ALA A 17 -0.89 9.01 -10.30
CA ALA A 17 0.37 9.29 -9.59
C ALA A 17 0.35 8.76 -8.15
N ARG A 18 -0.76 8.97 -7.42
CA ARG A 18 -0.92 8.43 -6.06
C ARG A 18 -0.94 6.91 -6.03
N LEU A 19 -1.58 6.27 -7.02
CA LEU A 19 -1.59 4.82 -7.17
C LEU A 19 -0.19 4.28 -7.47
N ALA A 20 0.54 4.93 -8.40
CA ALA A 20 1.93 4.57 -8.71
C ALA A 20 2.83 4.68 -7.47
N GLU A 21 2.68 5.74 -6.68
CA GLU A 21 3.46 5.90 -5.44
C GLU A 21 3.12 4.82 -4.40
N ARG A 22 1.83 4.48 -4.24
CA ARG A 22 1.42 3.36 -3.38
C ARG A 22 1.96 2.01 -3.86
N ALA A 23 1.91 1.77 -5.17
CA ALA A 23 2.45 0.55 -5.78
C ALA A 23 3.96 0.44 -5.55
N ARG A 24 4.70 1.56 -5.66
CA ARG A 24 6.13 1.62 -5.35
C ARG A 24 6.42 1.26 -3.90
N LYS A 25 5.66 1.81 -2.94
CA LYS A 25 5.79 1.48 -1.50
C LYS A 25 5.56 -0.01 -1.24
N LEU A 26 4.54 -0.60 -1.87
CA LEU A 26 4.25 -2.03 -1.77
C LEU A 26 5.39 -2.88 -2.35
N ALA A 27 5.87 -2.56 -3.56
CA ALA A 27 6.92 -3.32 -4.22
C ALA A 27 8.21 -3.38 -3.38
N VAL A 28 8.63 -2.25 -2.79
CA VAL A 28 9.80 -2.18 -1.92
C VAL A 28 9.62 -3.04 -0.67
N ALA A 29 8.46 -2.94 0.00
CA ALA A 29 8.18 -3.72 1.20
C ALA A 29 8.14 -5.23 0.90
N HIS A 30 7.53 -5.63 -0.23
CA HIS A 30 7.50 -7.03 -0.68
C HIS A 30 8.91 -7.56 -0.97
N ALA A 31 9.75 -6.79 -1.67
CA ALA A 31 11.12 -7.19 -1.96
C ALA A 31 11.94 -7.39 -0.66
N GLU A 32 11.87 -6.44 0.29
CA GLU A 32 12.57 -6.56 1.57
C GLU A 32 12.03 -7.76 2.39
N ASN A 33 10.71 -7.96 2.41
CA ASN A 33 10.10 -9.06 3.14
C ASN A 33 10.47 -10.43 2.52
N ALA A 34 10.51 -10.53 1.19
CA ALA A 34 10.94 -11.75 0.51
C ALA A 34 12.41 -12.09 0.84
N LEU A 35 13.30 -11.11 0.81
CA LEU A 35 14.70 -11.29 1.18
C LEU A 35 14.85 -11.77 2.65
N ARG A 36 14.13 -11.14 3.58
CA ARG A 36 14.16 -11.51 5.00
C ARG A 36 13.55 -12.88 5.26
N THR A 37 12.52 -13.23 4.51
CA THR A 37 11.88 -14.55 4.57
C THR A 37 12.84 -15.64 4.15
N ARG A 38 13.57 -15.45 3.05
CA ARG A 38 14.61 -16.39 2.61
C ARG A 38 15.72 -16.58 3.64
N ARG A 39 16.00 -15.56 4.45
CA ARG A 39 16.98 -15.61 5.55
C ARG A 39 16.42 -16.13 6.87
N ALA A 40 15.14 -16.53 6.91
CA ALA A 40 14.42 -16.89 8.13
C ALA A 40 14.54 -15.84 9.25
N ASP A 41 14.69 -14.55 8.88
CA ASP A 41 14.93 -13.46 9.83
C ASP A 41 13.66 -13.15 10.65
N PRO A 42 13.62 -13.47 11.96
CA PRO A 42 12.45 -13.21 12.79
C PRO A 42 12.24 -11.71 13.08
N TRP A 43 13.27 -10.88 12.89
CA TRP A 43 13.17 -9.43 13.09
C TRP A 43 12.32 -8.75 12.01
N ARG A 44 11.97 -9.45 10.91
CA ARG A 44 11.04 -8.92 9.90
C ARG A 44 9.71 -8.48 10.53
N TRP A 45 9.24 -9.19 11.57
CA TRP A 45 8.00 -8.90 12.26
C TRP A 45 8.06 -7.63 13.12
N ARG A 46 9.26 -7.18 13.50
CA ARG A 46 9.44 -5.92 14.25
C ARG A 46 9.37 -4.69 13.35
N LYS A 47 9.43 -4.85 12.02
CA LYS A 47 9.41 -3.74 11.07
C LYS A 47 7.98 -3.47 10.59
N ALA A 48 7.32 -2.51 11.23
CA ALA A 48 5.96 -2.10 10.87
C ALA A 48 5.79 -1.79 9.37
N ARG A 49 6.78 -1.16 8.72
CA ARG A 49 6.76 -0.85 7.28
C ARG A 49 6.65 -2.07 6.36
N LEU A 50 7.06 -3.25 6.83
CA LEU A 50 6.97 -4.50 6.06
C LEU A 50 5.61 -5.18 6.23
N LEU A 51 4.93 -4.91 7.34
CA LEU A 51 3.64 -5.50 7.67
C LEU A 51 2.48 -4.61 7.20
N TRP A 52 2.62 -3.30 7.37
CA TRP A 52 1.65 -2.29 6.95
C TRP A 52 2.32 -1.19 6.11
N PRO A 53 2.77 -1.51 4.88
CA PRO A 53 3.51 -0.59 4.00
C PRO A 53 2.74 0.68 3.59
N LEU A 54 1.41 0.68 3.75
CA LEU A 54 0.56 1.81 3.39
C LEU A 54 0.11 2.67 4.59
N ILE A 55 0.28 2.21 5.83
CA ILE A 55 -0.29 2.88 7.03
C ILE A 55 0.73 3.80 7.71
N GLY A 56 2.03 3.70 7.39
CA GLY A 56 3.10 4.43 8.09
C GLY A 56 3.77 5.58 7.34
N GLY A 57 3.20 6.06 6.22
CA GLY A 57 3.91 6.91 5.26
C GLY A 57 3.24 8.22 4.88
N GLU A 58 2.25 8.69 5.63
CA GLU A 58 1.70 10.04 5.51
C GLU A 58 2.24 10.87 6.67
N ARG A 59 3.23 11.71 6.38
CA ARG A 59 3.58 12.90 7.16
C ARG A 59 3.74 14.05 6.19
#